data_AF-A0A975RDD3-F1
#
_entry.id   AF-A0A975RDD3-F1
#
_cell.length_a   1.000
_cell.length_b   1.000
_cell.length_c   1.000
_cell.angle_alpha   90.00
_cell.angle_beta   90.00
_cell.angle_gamma   90.00
#
_symmetry.space_group_name_H-M   'P 1'
#
loop_
_entity.id
_entity.type
_entity.pdbx_description
1 polymer ?
#
loop_
_entity_poly.entity_id
_entity_poly.type
_entity_poly.pdbx_seq_one_letter_code
_entity_poly.pdbx_strand_id
1 'polypeptide(L)'
;MHVYVGAVTNPTLPPVLYVPTSRPGPGGEEAHVELRRTGDGRTVLMAYSALDRLVSCCGEGQAWVLIGTEHLPKIHERLPYDVIFLDTDIPEDLRHPV
;
A
#
# COMPACT_ATOMS: atom_id res chain seq x y z
N MET A 1 -19.20 -25.20 -7.77
CA MET A 1 -18.73 -23.87 -8.22
C MET A 1 -17.33 -23.69 -7.67
N HIS A 2 -16.31 -23.99 -8.47
CA HIS A 2 -14.91 -23.84 -8.05
C HIS A 2 -14.50 -22.40 -8.29
N VAL A 3 -14.35 -21.63 -7.22
CA VAL A 3 -13.73 -20.31 -7.28
C VAL A 3 -12.23 -20.54 -7.43
N TYR A 4 -11.68 -20.21 -8.60
CA TYR A 4 -10.24 -20.16 -8.79
C TYR A 4 -9.70 -18.94 -8.06
N VAL A 5 -9.01 -19.15 -6.94
CA VAL A 5 -8.10 -18.13 -6.39
C VAL A 5 -6.80 -18.27 -7.18
N GLY A 6 -6.78 -17.73 -8.39
CA GLY A 6 -5.53 -17.50 -9.10
C GLY A 6 -4.75 -16.44 -8.34
N ALA A 7 -3.46 -16.68 -8.08
CA ALA A 7 -2.58 -15.61 -7.61
C ALA A 7 -2.77 -14.41 -8.55
N VAL A 8 -3.10 -13.25 -8.02
CA VAL A 8 -3.20 -12.01 -8.80
C VAL A 8 -1.77 -11.58 -9.14
N THR A 9 -1.05 -12.38 -9.93
CA THR A 9 0.24 -11.98 -10.47
C THR A 9 -0.06 -11.08 -11.64
N ASN A 10 -0.28 -9.80 -11.36
CA ASN A 10 -0.22 -8.80 -12.40
C ASN A 10 1.25 -8.74 -12.87
N PRO A 11 1.59 -9.23 -14.09
CA PRO A 11 2.98 -9.35 -14.53
C PRO A 11 3.69 -8.00 -14.67
N THR A 12 2.96 -6.88 -14.56
CA THR A 12 3.53 -5.53 -14.56
C THR A 12 3.90 -5.02 -13.17
N LEU A 13 3.55 -5.72 -12.10
CA LEU A 13 3.97 -5.33 -10.74
C LEU A 13 5.45 -5.69 -10.55
N PRO A 14 6.26 -4.77 -10.02
CA PRO A 14 7.61 -5.09 -9.57
C PRO A 14 7.60 -6.28 -8.57
N PRO A 15 8.70 -7.05 -8.45
CA PRO A 15 8.75 -8.17 -7.51
C PRO A 15 8.63 -7.74 -6.05
N VAL A 16 8.98 -6.48 -5.76
CA VAL A 16 8.85 -5.88 -4.42
C VAL A 16 8.17 -4.51 -4.52
N LEU A 17 7.39 -4.17 -3.50
CA LEU A 17 6.66 -2.91 -3.39
C LEU A 17 6.95 -2.26 -2.05
N TYR A 18 7.09 -0.94 -2.06
CA TYR A 18 7.13 -0.11 -0.86
C TYR A 18 5.70 0.31 -0.53
N VAL A 19 5.24 -0.04 0.67
CA VAL A 19 3.87 0.21 1.12
C VAL A 19 3.88 1.13 2.33
N PRO A 20 3.17 2.27 2.29
CA PRO A 20 3.02 3.14 3.46
C PRO A 20 2.35 2.40 4.62
N THR A 21 2.83 2.67 5.82
CA THR A 21 2.23 2.20 7.06
C THR A 21 2.00 3.37 8.00
N SER A 22 1.02 3.22 8.90
CA SER A 22 0.92 4.09 10.05
C SER A 22 2.21 4.02 10.88
N ARG A 23 2.58 5.12 11.52
CA ARG A 23 3.63 5.07 12.56
C ARG A 23 3.11 4.26 13.75
N PRO A 24 3.92 3.37 14.33
CA PRO A 24 3.61 2.74 15.61
C PRO A 24 3.23 3.80 16.64
N GLY A 25 2.11 3.61 17.33
CA GLY A 25 1.74 4.48 18.45
C GLY A 25 2.76 4.39 19.59
N PRO A 26 2.85 5.40 20.47
CA PRO A 26 3.78 5.41 21.61
C PRO A 26 3.58 4.25 22.60
N GLY A 27 2.46 3.51 22.50
CA GLY A 27 2.19 2.29 23.27
C GLY A 27 2.71 0.99 22.64
N GLY A 28 3.42 1.04 21.50
CA GLY A 28 3.92 -0.15 20.81
C GLY A 28 2.89 -0.85 19.92
N GLU A 29 1.86 -0.14 19.46
CA GLU A 29 0.92 -0.67 18.48
C GLU A 29 1.64 -1.06 17.18
N GLU A 30 1.19 -2.16 16.57
CA GLU A 30 1.73 -2.63 15.30
C GLU A 30 1.50 -1.60 14.19
N ALA A 31 2.51 -1.38 13.35
CA ALA A 31 2.35 -0.58 12.14
C ALA A 31 1.35 -1.26 11.21
N HIS A 32 0.32 -0.53 10.78
CA HIS A 32 -0.70 -1.05 9.88
C HIS A 32 -0.46 -0.50 8.47
N VAL A 33 -0.59 -1.37 7.47
CA VAL A 33 -0.63 -0.94 6.07
C VAL A 33 -1.75 0.08 5.87
N GLU A 34 -1.42 1.21 5.28
CA GLU A 34 -2.38 2.27 5.03
C GLU A 34 -3.25 1.94 3.81
N LEU A 35 -4.55 1.79 4.05
CA LEU A 35 -5.56 1.77 3.01
C LEU A 35 -6.25 3.11 2.91
N ARG A 36 -6.57 3.53 1.68
CA ARG A 36 -7.35 4.74 1.43
C ARG A 36 -8.72 4.42 0.86
N ARG A 37 -9.69 5.29 1.13
CA ARG A 37 -11.01 5.26 0.49
C ARG A 37 -11.04 6.30 -0.61
N THR A 38 -11.46 5.90 -1.80
CA THR A 38 -11.74 6.82 -2.91
C THR A 38 -13.16 7.36 -2.80
N GLY A 39 -13.44 8.49 -3.48
CA GLY A 39 -14.78 9.10 -3.49
C GLY A 39 -15.87 8.21 -4.10
N ASP A 40 -15.48 7.20 -4.89
CA ASP A 40 -16.37 6.18 -5.45
C ASP A 40 -16.58 4.96 -4.52
N GLY A 41 -16.04 4.99 -3.30
CA GLY A 41 -16.23 3.98 -2.27
C GLY A 41 -15.23 2.82 -2.26
N ARG A 42 -14.34 2.74 -3.26
CA ARG A 42 -13.32 1.69 -3.32
C ARG A 42 -12.26 1.86 -2.23
N THR A 43 -11.72 0.74 -1.80
CA THR A 43 -10.61 0.60 -0.87
C THR A 43 -9.32 0.41 -1.68
N VAL A 44 -8.36 1.29 -1.46
CA VAL A 44 -7.11 1.35 -2.23
C VAL A 44 -5.95 0.96 -1.35
N LEU A 45 -5.14 0.00 -1.82
CA LEU A 45 -3.79 -0.22 -1.32
C LEU A 45 -2.83 0.71 -2.08
N MET A 46 -2.19 1.62 -1.35
CA MET A 46 -1.12 2.45 -1.91
C MET A 46 0.17 1.64 -1.95
N ALA A 47 0.83 1.59 -3.11
CA ALA A 47 2.09 0.90 -3.30
C ALA A 47 3.01 1.70 -4.21
N TYR A 48 4.32 1.55 -4.01
CA TYR A 48 5.33 2.27 -4.78
C TYR A 48 6.41 1.32 -5.27
N SER A 49 6.86 1.52 -6.51
CA SER A 49 7.89 0.67 -7.11
C SER A 49 9.29 0.94 -6.54
N ALA A 50 9.48 2.12 -5.92
CA ALA A 50 10.76 2.58 -5.42
C ALA A 50 10.58 3.50 -4.20
N LEU A 51 11.60 3.54 -3.33
CA LEU A 51 11.56 4.31 -2.10
C LEU A 51 11.51 5.83 -2.34
N ASP A 52 12.26 6.31 -3.33
CA ASP A 52 12.25 7.72 -3.75
C ASP A 52 10.87 8.18 -4.26
N ARG A 53 10.15 7.31 -4.98
CA ARG A 53 8.75 7.53 -5.38
C ARG A 53 7.83 7.61 -4.17
N LEU A 54 7.97 6.69 -3.22
CA LEU A 54 7.20 6.76 -1.98
C LEU A 54 7.44 8.08 -1.24
N VAL A 55 8.70 8.48 -1.08
CA VAL A 55 9.07 9.72 -0.37
C VAL A 55 8.53 10.96 -1.10
N SER A 56 8.67 11.02 -2.43
CA SER A 56 8.16 12.15 -3.21
C SER A 56 6.63 12.24 -3.20
N CYS A 57 5.91 11.11 -3.15
CA CYS A 57 4.44 11.08 -3.14
C CYS A 57 3.85 11.25 -1.73
N CYS A 58 4.47 10.70 -0.67
CA CYS A 58 3.92 10.67 0.68
C CYS A 58 4.59 11.65 1.67
N GLY A 59 5.80 12.12 1.37
CA GLY A 59 6.64 12.92 2.28
C GLY A 59 7.74 12.10 2.98
N GLU A 60 8.82 12.77 3.38
CA GLU A 60 10.01 12.16 4.01
C GLU A 60 9.70 11.47 5.35
N GLY A 61 8.68 11.93 6.06
CA GLY A 61 8.25 11.38 7.35
C GLY A 61 7.39 10.12 7.25
N GLN A 62 7.06 9.64 6.05
CA GLN A 62 6.18 8.49 5.87
C GLN A 62 6.85 7.19 6.37
N ALA A 63 6.21 6.49 7.30
CA ALA A 63 6.61 5.13 7.65
C ALA A 63 6.18 4.15 6.55
N TRP A 64 7.00 3.13 6.30
CA TRP A 64 6.78 2.18 5.21
C TRP A 64 7.37 0.79 5.52
N VAL A 65 6.91 -0.20 4.75
CA VAL A 65 7.44 -1.57 4.72
C VAL A 65 7.71 -2.00 3.28
N LEU A 66 8.72 -2.85 3.09
CA LEU A 66 8.97 -3.51 1.81
C LEU A 66 8.25 -4.86 1.80
N ILE A 67 7.41 -5.09 0.80
CA ILE A 67 6.68 -6.36 0.63
C ILE A 67 7.05 -7.02 -0.69
N GLY A 68 7.14 -8.34 -0.70
CA GLY A 68 7.15 -9.12 -1.93
C GLY A 68 5.75 -9.14 -2.56
N THR A 69 5.67 -8.92 -3.87
CA THR A 69 4.40 -8.96 -4.61
C THR A 69 3.72 -10.33 -4.50
N GLU A 70 4.49 -11.39 -4.33
CA GLU A 70 4.01 -12.74 -4.03
C GLU A 70 3.23 -12.85 -2.71
N HIS A 71 3.39 -11.89 -1.80
CA HIS A 71 2.67 -11.85 -0.52
C HIS A 71 1.37 -11.03 -0.55
N LEU A 72 1.08 -10.32 -1.66
CA LEU A 72 -0.15 -9.54 -1.81
C LEU A 72 -1.44 -10.34 -1.59
N PRO A 73 -1.57 -11.61 -2.04
CA PRO A 73 -2.77 -12.41 -1.74
C PRO A 73 -2.98 -12.61 -0.24
N LYS A 74 -1.91 -12.88 0.52
CA LYS A 74 -1.97 -13.08 1.97
C LYS A 74 -2.31 -11.78 2.70
N ILE A 75 -1.83 -10.64 2.21
CA ILE A 75 -2.21 -9.33 2.73
C ILE A 75 -3.71 -9.09 2.47
N HIS A 76 -4.19 -9.35 1.26
CA HIS A 76 -5.60 -9.18 0.89
C HIS A 76 -6.55 -10.06 1.72
N GLU A 77 -6.17 -11.28 2.07
CA GLU A 77 -6.94 -12.16 2.96
C GLU A 77 -7.18 -11.54 4.36
N ARG A 78 -6.20 -10.78 4.87
CA ARG A 78 -6.27 -10.15 6.19
C ARG A 78 -6.81 -8.73 6.14
N LEU A 79 -6.55 -8.04 5.03
CA LEU A 79 -6.82 -6.64 4.82
C LEU A 79 -7.34 -6.46 3.39
N PRO A 80 -8.65 -6.72 3.15
CA PRO A 80 -9.23 -6.66 1.81
C PRO A 80 -9.13 -5.26 1.19
N TYR A 81 -8.79 -5.20 -0.10
CA TYR A 81 -8.73 -3.97 -0.88
C TYR A 81 -9.25 -4.23 -2.30
N ASP A 82 -9.84 -3.22 -2.91
CA ASP A 82 -10.49 -3.33 -4.23
C ASP A 82 -9.50 -3.08 -5.36
N VAL A 83 -8.49 -2.23 -5.13
CA VAL A 83 -7.52 -1.81 -6.15
C VAL A 83 -6.18 -1.44 -5.54
N ILE A 84 -5.10 -1.62 -6.31
CA ILE A 84 -3.76 -1.13 -5.97
C ILE A 84 -3.49 0.11 -6.80
N PHE A 85 -3.12 1.21 -6.14
CA PHE A 85 -2.58 2.39 -6.81
C PHE A 85 -1.06 2.34 -6.73
N LEU A 86 -0.41 2.20 -7.87
CA LEU A 86 1.03 2.14 -8.00
C LEU A 86 1.58 3.52 -8.38
N ASP A 87 2.58 4.01 -7.65
CA ASP A 87 3.30 5.25 -7.95
C ASP A 87 2.37 6.45 -8.21
N THR A 88 1.24 6.48 -7.52
CA THR A 88 0.22 7.52 -7.68
C THR A 88 0.53 8.67 -6.76
N ASP A 89 0.63 9.86 -7.34
CA ASP A 89 0.89 11.07 -6.58
C ASP A 89 -0.31 11.43 -5.69
N ILE A 90 -0.02 11.76 -4.44
CA ILE A 90 -1.01 12.21 -3.45
C ILE A 90 -0.98 13.73 -3.47
N PRO A 91 -2.13 14.42 -3.59
CA PRO A 91 -2.19 15.88 -3.51
C PRO A 91 -1.42 16.40 -2.29
N GLU A 92 -0.64 17.47 -2.47
CA GLU A 92 0.31 17.97 -1.46
C GLU A 92 -0.34 18.19 -0.08
N ASP A 93 -1.59 18.68 -0.05
CA ASP A 93 -2.36 18.95 1.17
C ASP A 93 -2.67 17.71 2.03
N LEU A 94 -2.52 16.50 1.47
CA LEU A 94 -2.78 15.23 2.13
C LEU A 94 -1.50 14.45 2.46
N ARG A 95 -0.32 15.03 2.19
CA ARG A 95 0.98 14.40 2.48
C ARG A 95 1.36 14.57 3.95
N HIS A 96 2.16 13.65 4.46
CA HIS A 96 2.64 13.74 5.84
C HIS A 96 3.79 14.77 5.91
N PRO A 97 3.68 15.79 6.78
CA PRO A 97 4.76 16.74 6.99
C PRO A 97 5.96 16.09 7.69
N VAL A 98 7.11 16.75 7.58
CA VAL A 98 8.37 16.41 8.27
C VAL A 98 8.26 16.48 9.80
#